data_AF-A0A2V7K1S7-F1
#
_entry.id   AF-A0A2V7K1S7-F1
#
_cell.length_a   1.000
_cell.length_b   1.000
_cell.length_c   1.000
_cell.angle_alpha   90.00
_cell.angle_beta   90.00
_cell.angle_gamma   90.00
#
_symmetry.space_group_name_H-M   'P 1'
#
loop_
_entity.id
_entity.type
_entity.pdbx_description
1 polymer ?
#
loop_
_entity_poly.entity_id
_entity_poly.type
_entity_poly.pdbx_seq_one_letter_code
_entity_poly.pdbx_strand_id
1 'polypeptide(L)'
;MIAASARCAQKLIAGTTIVLSIRGGRAENPIRNGRGVRPGAEPSPQPRAAPTTGNTSPTATRSARVIRSMYAWVSPHSDPHPILGGMPHVLPTVLLLACCVAGLLLIPLGLPGLWLMVLGVLGYGWLTAFRSVGIGVMALVVGLALLGEVIEWWLGFRFAERYGGSRRAGWGALVGGLVGAAIGVPVPIVGSVIGAFVGSFAGAALFEYTRSARAGVAVSAGWGAVLGRAAAAAVKIALGLAIAVDGVVAALRA
;
A
#
# COMPACT_ATOMS: atom_id res chain seq x y z
N MET A 1 15.88 17.69 -1.97
CA MET A 1 15.07 16.76 -1.15
C MET A 1 14.00 16.01 -1.95
N ILE A 2 13.40 16.58 -3.00
CA ILE A 2 12.38 15.92 -3.85
C ILE A 2 12.89 14.64 -4.54
N ALA A 3 14.15 14.62 -5.00
CA ALA A 3 14.75 13.46 -5.65
C ALA A 3 15.01 12.24 -4.74
N ALA A 4 15.08 12.43 -3.41
CA ALA A 4 15.26 11.32 -2.47
C ALA A 4 13.94 10.58 -2.19
N SER A 5 12.82 11.30 -2.21
CA SER A 5 11.46 10.76 -2.05
C SER A 5 11.06 9.87 -3.24
N ALA A 6 11.32 10.33 -4.47
CA ALA A 6 11.06 9.54 -5.68
C ALA A 6 11.85 8.21 -5.70
N ARG A 7 13.13 8.24 -5.29
CA ARG A 7 13.98 7.04 -5.22
C ARG A 7 13.56 6.07 -4.11
N CYS A 8 12.94 6.55 -3.03
CA CYS A 8 12.44 5.70 -1.96
C CYS A 8 11.14 4.98 -2.37
N ALA A 9 10.20 5.71 -2.98
CA ALA A 9 8.98 5.15 -3.56
C ALA A 9 9.32 4.10 -4.65
N GLN A 10 10.29 4.40 -5.51
CA GLN A 10 10.71 3.48 -6.57
C GLN A 10 11.38 2.21 -6.04
N LYS A 11 12.09 2.27 -4.90
CA LYS A 11 12.66 1.09 -4.23
C LYS A 11 11.61 0.21 -3.55
N LEU A 12 10.55 0.80 -2.99
CA LEU A 12 9.40 0.08 -2.43
C LEU A 12 8.59 -0.63 -3.52
N ILE A 13 8.33 0.05 -4.65
CA ILE A 13 7.65 -0.53 -5.82
C ILE A 13 8.49 -1.65 -6.46
N ALA A 14 9.81 -1.49 -6.54
CA ALA A 14 10.72 -2.53 -7.02
C ALA A 14 10.77 -3.75 -6.07
N GLY A 15 10.71 -3.53 -4.75
CA GLY A 15 10.67 -4.60 -3.74
C GLY A 15 9.45 -5.52 -3.90
N THR A 16 8.27 -4.94 -4.13
CA THR A 16 7.03 -5.70 -4.38
C THR A 16 7.08 -6.48 -5.70
N THR A 17 7.78 -5.96 -6.72
CA THR A 17 7.97 -6.62 -8.01
C THR A 17 8.98 -7.78 -7.93
N ILE A 18 10.04 -7.66 -7.12
CA ILE A 18 11.05 -8.72 -6.93
C ILE A 18 10.44 -9.93 -6.20
N VAL A 19 9.56 -9.69 -5.22
CA VAL A 19 8.82 -10.77 -4.54
C VAL A 19 7.87 -11.51 -5.50
N LEU A 20 7.39 -10.84 -6.55
CA LEU A 20 6.59 -11.45 -7.62
C LEU A 20 7.44 -12.21 -8.65
N SER A 21 8.64 -11.71 -8.96
CA SER A 21 9.54 -12.34 -9.95
C SER A 21 10.12 -13.67 -9.45
N ILE A 22 10.31 -13.86 -8.14
CA ILE A 22 10.82 -15.12 -7.57
C ILE A 22 9.75 -16.24 -7.63
N ARG A 23 8.46 -15.89 -7.79
CA ARG A 23 7.35 -16.85 -7.92
C ARG A 23 7.04 -17.27 -9.37
N GLY A 24 7.59 -16.59 -10.39
CA GLY A 24 7.29 -16.87 -11.81
C GLY A 24 8.32 -17.75 -12.55
N GLY A 25 9.50 -18.00 -11.96
CA GLY A 25 10.60 -18.69 -12.64
C GLY A 25 10.65 -20.20 -12.40
N ARG A 26 9.72 -21.00 -12.94
CA ARG A 26 10.00 -22.43 -13.19
C ARG A 26 9.02 -23.09 -14.19
N ALA A 27 9.48 -23.25 -15.43
CA ALA A 27 9.48 -24.49 -16.22
C ALA A 27 9.42 -24.20 -17.73
N GLU A 28 10.58 -23.98 -18.35
CA GLU A 28 10.71 -24.23 -19.80
C GLU A 28 10.99 -25.73 -19.98
N ASN A 29 10.12 -26.41 -20.73
CA ASN A 29 10.21 -27.84 -21.03
C ASN A 29 10.84 -28.01 -22.43
N PRO A 30 12.07 -28.52 -22.56
CA PRO A 30 12.71 -28.65 -23.85
C PRO A 30 12.43 -30.03 -24.46
N ILE A 31 11.21 -30.28 -24.93
CA ILE A 31 10.97 -31.41 -25.85
C ILE A 31 9.92 -31.01 -26.89
N ARG A 32 10.35 -30.49 -28.04
CA ARG A 32 9.70 -30.82 -29.31
C ARG A 32 10.57 -30.53 -30.55
N ASN A 33 10.89 -31.62 -31.23
CA ASN A 33 10.74 -31.83 -32.68
C ASN A 33 12.04 -32.17 -33.43
N GLY A 34 11.97 -33.26 -34.19
CA GLY A 34 13.02 -33.74 -35.07
C GLY A 34 12.72 -35.14 -35.60
N ARG A 35 11.65 -35.28 -36.40
CA ARG A 35 11.39 -36.48 -37.22
C ARG A 35 12.46 -36.58 -38.32
N GLY A 36 13.02 -37.77 -38.51
CA GLY A 36 13.80 -38.10 -39.71
C GLY A 36 14.28 -39.55 -39.75
N VAL A 37 13.97 -40.21 -40.89
CA VAL A 37 14.65 -41.39 -41.48
C VAL A 37 14.21 -42.80 -41.01
N ARG A 38 13.48 -43.50 -41.90
CA ARG A 38 13.54 -44.97 -42.15
C ARG A 38 14.58 -45.20 -43.27
N PRO A 39 15.13 -46.41 -43.58
CA PRO A 39 14.62 -47.78 -43.34
C PRO A 39 15.69 -48.86 -43.00
N GLY A 40 15.28 -50.09 -42.67
CA GLY A 40 16.19 -51.26 -42.66
C GLY A 40 15.73 -52.43 -41.79
N ALA A 41 15.94 -53.65 -42.27
CA ALA A 41 15.42 -54.93 -41.78
C ALA A 41 16.12 -55.50 -40.52
N GLU A 42 15.38 -56.30 -39.73
CA GLU A 42 15.65 -57.70 -39.34
C GLU A 42 15.00 -58.07 -37.97
N PRO A 43 14.53 -59.32 -37.75
CA PRO A 43 13.94 -59.75 -36.48
C PRO A 43 14.91 -60.55 -35.57
N SER A 44 14.65 -60.50 -34.26
CA SER A 44 15.14 -61.36 -33.14
C SER A 44 16.37 -60.85 -32.36
N PRO A 45 16.67 -61.32 -31.13
CA PRO A 45 15.83 -61.76 -30.00
C PRO A 45 16.12 -60.96 -28.70
N GLN A 46 15.22 -61.02 -27.69
CA GLN A 46 15.41 -60.38 -26.37
C GLN A 46 16.69 -60.83 -25.65
N PRO A 47 17.41 -59.90 -24.98
CA PRO A 47 18.19 -60.27 -23.81
C PRO A 47 17.99 -59.31 -22.62
N ARG A 48 17.57 -59.91 -21.50
CA ARG A 48 17.91 -59.60 -20.09
C ARG A 48 17.84 -58.13 -19.62
N ALA A 49 16.84 -57.88 -18.77
CA ALA A 49 16.78 -56.71 -17.89
C ALA A 49 18.04 -56.61 -17.00
N ALA A 50 18.72 -55.47 -17.06
CA ALA A 50 19.73 -55.06 -16.10
C ALA A 50 19.07 -54.43 -14.86
N PRO A 51 19.59 -54.65 -13.65
CA PRO A 51 19.03 -54.09 -12.43
C PRO A 51 19.34 -52.59 -12.37
N THR A 52 18.33 -51.74 -12.59
CA THR A 52 18.45 -50.32 -12.27
C THR A 52 18.16 -50.14 -10.79
N THR A 53 19.22 -49.78 -10.07
CA THR A 53 19.23 -49.38 -8.67
C THR A 53 18.18 -48.30 -8.43
N GLY A 54 17.16 -48.66 -7.65
CA GLY A 54 16.17 -47.72 -7.11
C GLY A 54 16.84 -46.78 -6.11
N ASN A 55 17.35 -45.65 -6.61
CA ASN A 55 17.48 -44.46 -5.81
C ASN A 55 16.08 -43.82 -5.74
N THR A 56 15.39 -44.05 -4.62
CA THR A 56 14.28 -43.20 -4.22
C THR A 56 14.62 -42.66 -2.85
N SER A 57 15.06 -41.40 -2.81
CA SER A 57 15.31 -40.65 -1.59
C SER A 57 14.00 -40.59 -0.75
N PRO A 58 13.97 -41.12 0.49
CA PRO A 58 12.75 -41.18 1.31
C PRO A 58 12.23 -39.82 1.82
N THR A 59 12.95 -38.73 1.54
CA THR A 59 12.74 -37.41 2.13
C THR A 59 11.78 -36.51 1.35
N ALA A 60 11.54 -36.76 0.05
CA ALA A 60 10.66 -35.91 -0.77
C ALA A 60 9.16 -36.10 -0.45
N THR A 61 8.77 -37.27 0.08
CA THR A 61 7.35 -37.65 0.22
C THR A 61 6.71 -37.15 1.52
N ARG A 62 7.51 -36.95 2.58
CA ARG A 62 7.00 -36.53 3.91
C ARG A 62 6.62 -35.06 3.95
N SER A 63 7.45 -34.20 3.33
CA SER A 63 7.22 -32.75 3.22
C SER A 63 6.04 -32.44 2.29
N ALA A 64 5.90 -33.15 1.17
CA ALA A 64 4.76 -32.98 0.26
C ALA A 64 3.40 -33.29 0.93
N ARG A 65 3.36 -34.26 1.84
CA ARG A 65 2.14 -34.63 2.58
C ARG A 65 1.77 -33.61 3.66
N VAL A 66 2.77 -33.07 4.38
CA VAL A 66 2.55 -32.00 5.37
C VAL A 66 2.07 -30.72 4.70
N ILE A 67 2.68 -30.35 3.58
CA ILE A 67 2.30 -29.19 2.76
C ILE A 67 0.87 -29.37 2.20
N ARG A 68 0.54 -30.55 1.65
CA ARG A 68 -0.81 -30.86 1.15
C ARG A 68 -1.88 -30.85 2.25
N SER A 69 -1.54 -31.32 3.45
CA SER A 69 -2.41 -31.28 4.63
C SER A 69 -2.69 -29.85 5.09
N MET A 70 -1.67 -28.98 5.05
CA MET A 70 -1.81 -27.55 5.38
C MET A 70 -2.72 -26.80 4.39
N TYR A 71 -2.71 -27.17 3.11
CA TYR A 71 -3.57 -26.54 2.09
C TYR A 71 -4.95 -27.19 1.95
N ALA A 72 -5.19 -28.39 2.50
CA ALA A 72 -6.48 -29.06 2.41
C ALA A 72 -7.59 -28.29 3.17
N TRP A 73 -7.24 -27.58 4.25
CA TRP A 73 -8.15 -26.71 5.00
C TRP A 73 -8.40 -25.34 4.34
N VAL A 74 -7.71 -25.03 3.23
CA VAL A 74 -7.87 -23.79 2.44
C VAL A 74 -8.85 -24.00 1.26
N SER A 75 -9.60 -25.11 1.23
CA SER A 75 -10.67 -25.31 0.25
C SER A 75 -12.00 -24.83 0.83
N PRO A 76 -12.57 -23.69 0.38
CA PRO A 76 -13.88 -23.24 0.83
C PRO A 76 -14.95 -24.18 0.27
N HIS A 77 -15.84 -24.70 1.12
CA HIS A 77 -17.10 -25.27 0.66
C HIS A 77 -17.93 -24.10 0.11
N SER A 78 -18.01 -23.99 -1.21
CA SER A 78 -18.79 -22.97 -1.90
C SER A 78 -20.22 -23.45 -2.13
N ASP A 79 -21.15 -22.95 -1.34
CA ASP A 79 -22.55 -22.88 -1.73
C ASP A 79 -22.77 -21.57 -2.52
N PRO A 80 -23.16 -21.62 -3.81
CA PRO A 80 -23.49 -20.43 -4.57
C PRO A 80 -24.94 -20.01 -4.30
N HIS A 81 -25.14 -18.82 -3.71
CA HIS A 81 -26.44 -18.14 -3.75
C HIS A 81 -26.52 -17.23 -4.99
N PRO A 82 -27.41 -17.50 -5.95
CA PRO A 82 -27.51 -16.76 -7.20
C PRO A 82 -28.69 -15.79 -7.15
N ILE A 83 -28.50 -14.52 -6.76
CA ILE A 83 -29.64 -13.57 -6.80
C ILE A 83 -29.33 -12.10 -7.15
N LEU A 84 -28.14 -11.71 -7.65
CA LEU A 84 -27.98 -10.37 -8.22
C LEU A 84 -27.11 -10.40 -9.48
N GLY A 85 -27.76 -10.24 -10.64
CA GLY A 85 -27.10 -10.12 -11.94
C GLY A 85 -26.30 -8.81 -12.02
N GLY A 86 -24.98 -8.95 -12.15
CA GLY A 86 -24.04 -7.84 -12.33
C GLY A 86 -22.70 -8.13 -11.63
N MET A 87 -21.83 -8.90 -12.28
CA MET A 87 -20.40 -9.10 -11.97
C MET A 87 -20.03 -8.98 -10.47
N PRO A 88 -20.00 -10.07 -9.67
CA PRO A 88 -19.88 -10.06 -8.20
C PRO A 88 -18.63 -9.35 -7.60
N HIS A 89 -17.73 -8.82 -8.43
CA HIS A 89 -16.49 -8.15 -8.04
C HIS A 89 -16.43 -6.66 -8.42
N VAL A 90 -17.36 -6.15 -9.24
CA VAL A 90 -17.30 -4.75 -9.73
C VAL A 90 -17.61 -3.78 -8.60
N LEU A 91 -18.69 -4.03 -7.84
CA LEU A 91 -19.09 -3.16 -6.74
C LEU A 91 -18.00 -3.02 -5.65
N PRO A 92 -17.41 -4.11 -5.10
CA PRO A 92 -16.31 -4.00 -4.14
C PRO A 92 -15.11 -3.22 -4.71
N THR A 93 -14.77 -3.45 -5.98
CA THR A 93 -13.63 -2.77 -6.64
C THR A 93 -13.88 -1.27 -6.79
N VAL A 94 -15.09 -0.87 -7.19
CA VAL A 94 -15.47 0.55 -7.28
C VAL A 94 -15.42 1.22 -5.91
N LEU A 95 -15.92 0.55 -4.86
CA LEU A 95 -15.85 1.07 -3.49
C LEU A 95 -14.40 1.23 -3.01
N LEU A 96 -13.53 0.25 -3.28
CA LEU A 96 -12.11 0.34 -2.98
C LEU A 96 -11.46 1.55 -3.66
N LEU A 97 -11.67 1.72 -4.97
CA LEU A 97 -11.13 2.85 -5.72
C LEU A 97 -11.66 4.19 -5.19
N ALA A 98 -12.94 4.27 -4.86
CA ALA A 98 -13.53 5.46 -4.26
C ALA A 98 -12.87 5.80 -2.91
N CYS A 99 -12.66 4.80 -2.03
CA CYS A 99 -11.93 4.99 -0.77
C CYS A 99 -10.49 5.42 -1.00
N CYS A 100 -9.80 4.90 -2.02
CA CYS A 100 -8.44 5.31 -2.35
C CYS A 100 -8.37 6.77 -2.83
N VAL A 101 -9.25 7.16 -3.75
CA VAL A 101 -9.30 8.53 -4.27
C VAL A 101 -9.70 9.51 -3.17
N ALA A 102 -10.76 9.22 -2.42
CA ALA A 102 -11.19 10.04 -1.30
C ALA A 102 -10.09 10.14 -0.23
N GLY A 103 -9.45 9.02 0.10
CA GLY A 103 -8.33 8.97 1.05
C GLY A 103 -7.18 9.89 0.63
N LEU A 104 -6.77 9.86 -0.64
CA LEU A 104 -5.73 10.73 -1.17
C LEU A 104 -6.12 12.21 -1.12
N LEU A 105 -7.38 12.55 -1.40
CA LEU A 105 -7.90 13.92 -1.33
C LEU A 105 -7.97 14.44 0.12
N LEU A 106 -8.18 13.56 1.11
CA LEU A 106 -8.22 13.91 2.53
C LEU A 106 -6.83 14.22 3.12
N ILE A 107 -5.74 13.68 2.54
CA ILE A 107 -4.37 13.88 3.03
C ILE A 107 -3.96 15.36 3.12
N PRO A 108 -4.07 16.18 2.05
CA PRO A 108 -3.66 17.60 2.13
C PRO A 108 -4.55 18.43 3.05
N LEU A 109 -5.76 17.94 3.39
CA LEU A 109 -6.63 18.58 4.37
C LEU A 109 -6.18 18.31 5.82
N GLY A 110 -5.21 17.42 6.03
CA GLY A 110 -4.77 16.97 7.37
C GLY A 110 -5.79 16.05 8.05
N LEU A 111 -6.63 15.40 7.25
CA LEU A 111 -7.59 14.40 7.73
C LEU A 111 -6.96 12.99 7.65
N PRO A 112 -7.48 11.99 8.39
CA PRO A 112 -6.94 10.63 8.43
C PRO A 112 -7.19 9.84 7.13
N GLY A 113 -6.72 10.34 5.99
CA GLY A 113 -6.96 9.78 4.66
C GLY A 113 -6.38 8.37 4.48
N LEU A 114 -5.21 8.07 5.06
CA LEU A 114 -4.62 6.73 5.01
C LEU A 114 -5.51 5.69 5.70
N TRP A 115 -6.18 6.06 6.79
CA TRP A 115 -7.13 5.19 7.48
C TRP A 115 -8.37 4.90 6.64
N LEU A 116 -8.86 5.88 5.88
CA LEU A 116 -9.95 5.63 4.93
C LEU A 116 -9.54 4.61 3.86
N MET A 117 -8.29 4.67 3.39
CA MET A 117 -7.76 3.69 2.43
C MET A 117 -7.64 2.29 3.06
N VAL A 118 -7.16 2.20 4.31
CA VAL A 118 -7.11 0.95 5.08
C VAL A 118 -8.51 0.35 5.21
N LEU A 119 -9.52 1.17 5.54
CA LEU A 119 -10.92 0.74 5.60
C LEU A 119 -11.45 0.28 4.25
N GLY A 120 -11.04 0.93 3.15
CA GLY A 120 -11.37 0.50 1.80
C GLY A 120 -10.81 -0.90 1.48
N VAL A 121 -9.55 -1.16 1.82
CA VAL A 121 -8.90 -2.47 1.63
C VAL A 121 -9.56 -3.53 2.53
N LEU A 122 -9.86 -3.20 3.78
CA LEU A 122 -10.60 -4.07 4.72
C LEU A 122 -12.00 -4.39 4.20
N GLY A 123 -12.74 -3.39 3.74
CA GLY A 123 -14.08 -3.54 3.18
C GLY A 123 -14.07 -4.40 1.93
N TYR A 124 -13.09 -4.19 1.03
CA TYR A 124 -12.89 -5.05 -0.13
C TYR A 124 -12.61 -6.50 0.27
N GLY A 125 -11.71 -6.71 1.23
CA GLY A 125 -11.43 -8.05 1.77
C GLY A 125 -12.67 -8.71 2.37
N TRP A 126 -13.45 -7.98 3.15
CA TRP A 126 -14.69 -8.48 3.75
C TRP A 126 -15.72 -8.87 2.69
N LEU A 127 -15.98 -8.01 1.70
CA LEU A 127 -16.94 -8.26 0.62
C LEU A 127 -16.53 -9.39 -0.33
N THR A 128 -15.23 -9.69 -0.42
CA THR A 128 -14.68 -10.79 -1.23
C THR A 128 -14.32 -12.03 -0.40
N ALA A 129 -14.77 -12.09 0.87
CA ALA A 129 -14.50 -13.17 1.81
C ALA A 129 -12.98 -13.49 1.97
N PHE A 130 -12.14 -12.46 1.90
CA PHE A 130 -10.68 -12.52 2.02
C PHE A 130 -9.99 -13.48 1.05
N ARG A 131 -10.62 -13.73 -0.11
CA ARG A 131 -10.08 -14.64 -1.14
C ARG A 131 -8.78 -14.12 -1.75
N SER A 132 -8.69 -12.82 -1.97
CA SER A 132 -7.55 -12.14 -2.60
C SER A 132 -6.71 -11.30 -1.63
N VAL A 133 -7.31 -10.84 -0.53
CA VAL A 133 -6.64 -10.00 0.48
C VAL A 133 -6.15 -10.87 1.65
N GLY A 134 -4.87 -11.23 1.62
CA GLY A 134 -4.22 -11.98 2.70
C GLY A 134 -3.83 -11.09 3.90
N ILE A 135 -3.57 -11.73 5.04
CA ILE A 135 -3.18 -11.04 6.29
C ILE A 135 -1.91 -10.19 6.16
N GLY A 136 -1.00 -10.57 5.25
CA GLY A 136 0.22 -9.81 4.96
C GLY A 136 -0.06 -8.46 4.29
N VAL A 137 -1.05 -8.38 3.39
CA VAL A 137 -1.47 -7.12 2.75
C VAL A 137 -2.11 -6.21 3.81
N MET A 138 -2.95 -6.76 4.68
CA MET A 138 -3.55 -6.00 5.77
C MET A 138 -2.50 -5.43 6.74
N ALA A 139 -1.56 -6.27 7.18
CA ALA A 139 -0.48 -5.83 8.07
C ALA A 139 0.39 -4.75 7.42
N LEU A 140 0.69 -4.89 6.12
CA LEU A 140 1.45 -3.90 5.36
C LEU A 140 0.69 -2.57 5.27
N VAL A 141 -0.57 -2.57 4.84
CA VAL A 141 -1.39 -1.36 4.65
C VAL A 141 -1.60 -0.62 5.98
N VAL A 142 -1.89 -1.35 7.07
CA VAL A 142 -1.97 -0.78 8.42
C VAL A 142 -0.63 -0.22 8.87
N GLY A 143 0.47 -0.95 8.64
CA GLY A 143 1.82 -0.50 8.97
C GLY A 143 2.21 0.79 8.23
N LEU A 144 1.90 0.89 6.94
CA LEU A 144 2.12 2.10 6.14
C LEU A 144 1.28 3.28 6.62
N ALA A 145 0.02 3.04 6.98
CA ALA A 145 -0.86 4.07 7.54
C ALA A 145 -0.33 4.60 8.87
N LEU A 146 0.04 3.71 9.80
CA LEU A 146 0.65 4.08 11.08
C LEU A 146 1.96 4.84 10.90
N LEU A 147 2.82 4.39 9.99
CA LEU A 147 4.07 5.09 9.66
C LEU A 147 3.80 6.51 9.15
N GLY A 148 2.81 6.66 8.27
CA GLY A 148 2.39 7.96 7.77
C GLY A 148 1.90 8.90 8.87
N GLU A 149 1.11 8.40 9.81
CA GLU A 149 0.70 9.19 10.98
C GLU A 149 1.91 9.60 11.82
N VAL A 150 2.77 8.66 12.22
CA VAL A 150 3.97 8.99 13.02
C VAL A 150 4.85 10.04 12.35
N ILE A 151 5.05 9.93 11.03
CA ILE A 151 5.83 10.91 10.25
C ILE A 151 5.14 12.28 10.24
N GLU A 152 3.83 12.36 10.08
CA GLU A 152 3.12 13.65 10.11
C GLU A 152 3.27 14.33 11.47
N TRP A 153 3.03 13.60 12.56
CA TRP A 153 3.25 14.12 13.91
C TRP A 153 4.69 14.61 14.06
N TRP A 154 5.67 13.81 13.65
CA TRP A 154 7.07 14.17 13.78
C TRP A 154 7.48 15.39 12.95
N LEU A 155 7.08 15.46 11.67
CA LEU A 155 7.38 16.58 10.78
C LEU A 155 6.67 17.87 11.21
N GLY A 156 5.41 17.78 11.64
CA GLY A 156 4.64 18.93 12.09
C GLY A 156 5.29 19.66 13.25
N PHE A 157 5.71 18.94 14.30
CA PHE A 157 6.39 19.56 15.44
C PHE A 157 7.83 19.96 15.10
N ARG A 158 8.59 19.09 14.43
CA ARG A 158 10.02 19.33 14.21
C ARG A 158 10.29 20.50 13.27
N PHE A 159 9.48 20.70 12.23
CA PHE A 159 9.66 21.84 11.32
C PHE A 159 9.24 23.16 11.96
N ALA A 160 8.17 23.18 12.76
CA ALA A 160 7.82 24.36 13.55
C ALA A 160 8.98 24.77 14.48
N GLU A 161 9.61 23.79 15.14
CA GLU A 161 10.76 24.03 16.02
C GLU A 161 12.04 24.46 15.28
N ARG A 162 12.32 23.87 14.11
CA ARG A 162 13.51 24.24 13.30
C ARG A 162 13.47 25.69 12.84
N TYR A 163 12.28 26.24 12.62
CA TYR A 163 12.10 27.64 12.21
C TYR A 163 11.89 28.58 13.40
N GLY A 164 12.33 28.19 14.60
CA GLY A 164 12.32 29.04 15.80
C GLY A 164 11.01 29.05 16.57
N GLY A 165 10.02 28.26 16.14
CA GLY A 165 8.77 28.08 16.89
C GLY A 165 8.95 27.18 18.11
N SER A 166 8.06 27.32 19.08
CA SER A 166 7.96 26.41 20.20
C SER A 166 6.95 25.30 19.93
N ARG A 167 6.86 24.31 20.82
CA ARG A 167 5.85 23.25 20.75
C ARG A 167 4.41 23.76 20.66
N ARG A 168 4.16 25.01 21.11
CA ARG A 168 2.87 25.72 20.96
C ARG A 168 2.57 26.11 19.52
N ALA A 169 3.57 26.47 18.73
CA ALA A 169 3.41 26.78 17.31
C ALA A 169 2.89 25.56 16.53
N GLY A 170 3.34 24.35 16.87
CA GLY A 170 2.82 23.10 16.28
C GLY A 170 1.33 22.88 16.58
N TRP A 171 0.90 23.11 17.81
CA TRP A 171 -0.53 23.05 18.16
C TRP A 171 -1.35 24.14 17.48
N GLY A 172 -0.82 25.37 17.42
CA GLY A 172 -1.42 26.46 16.67
C GLY A 172 -1.57 26.12 15.18
N ALA A 173 -0.57 25.46 14.58
CA ALA A 173 -0.64 24.98 13.20
C ALA A 173 -1.74 23.94 13.00
N LEU A 174 -1.88 23.00 13.93
CA LEU A 174 -2.88 21.94 13.87
C LEU A 174 -4.30 22.54 13.91
N VAL A 175 -4.59 23.34 14.94
CA VAL A 175 -5.91 23.95 15.16
C VAL A 175 -6.22 24.95 14.06
N GLY A 176 -5.29 25.85 13.76
CA GLY A 176 -5.45 26.85 12.71
C GLY A 176 -5.68 26.20 11.34
N GLY A 177 -4.97 25.11 11.03
CA GLY A 177 -5.17 24.38 9.78
C GLY A 177 -6.54 23.70 9.70
N LEU A 178 -7.03 23.14 10.80
CA LEU A 178 -8.37 22.53 10.81
C LEU A 178 -9.47 23.57 10.63
N VAL A 179 -9.37 24.69 11.35
CA VAL A 179 -10.31 25.82 11.24
C VAL A 179 -10.25 26.43 9.84
N GLY A 180 -9.04 26.64 9.31
CA GLY A 180 -8.86 27.16 7.96
C GLY A 180 -9.42 26.23 6.88
N ALA A 181 -9.23 24.91 7.03
CA ALA A 181 -9.82 23.92 6.13
C ALA A 181 -11.35 23.97 6.13
N ALA A 182 -11.95 24.13 7.32
CA ALA A 182 -13.41 24.23 7.50
C ALA A 182 -13.97 25.53 6.91
N ILE A 183 -13.28 26.67 7.08
CA ILE A 183 -13.67 27.95 6.47
C ILE A 183 -13.53 27.88 4.94
N GLY A 184 -12.56 27.12 4.43
CA GLY A 184 -12.32 26.94 3.00
C GLY A 184 -13.34 26.06 2.27
N VAL A 185 -14.27 25.40 2.99
CA VAL A 185 -15.28 24.49 2.43
C VAL A 185 -16.16 25.08 1.31
N PRO A 186 -16.53 26.39 1.28
CA PRO A 186 -17.35 26.96 0.20
C PRO A 186 -16.78 26.73 -1.21
N VAL A 187 -15.45 26.55 -1.33
CA VAL A 187 -14.80 26.09 -2.57
C VAL A 187 -14.19 24.71 -2.30
N PRO A 188 -14.89 23.61 -2.64
CA PRO A 188 -14.47 22.28 -2.25
C PRO A 188 -13.09 21.93 -2.81
N ILE A 189 -12.33 21.17 -2.02
CA ILE A 189 -10.94 20.75 -2.29
C ILE A 189 -9.96 21.92 -2.29
N VAL A 190 -10.05 22.85 -3.24
CA VAL A 190 -9.06 23.93 -3.41
C VAL A 190 -9.12 24.92 -2.24
N GLY A 191 -10.32 25.39 -1.89
CA GLY A 191 -10.52 26.32 -0.78
C GLY A 191 -10.11 25.71 0.55
N SER A 192 -10.48 24.45 0.81
CA SER A 192 -10.09 23.75 2.04
C SER A 192 -8.58 23.49 2.12
N VAL A 193 -7.90 23.18 1.02
CA VAL A 193 -6.44 23.02 1.02
C VAL A 193 -5.75 24.35 1.29
N ILE A 194 -6.11 25.42 0.57
CA ILE A 194 -5.54 26.75 0.79
C ILE A 194 -5.82 27.21 2.22
N GLY A 195 -7.07 27.07 2.67
CA GLY A 195 -7.48 27.39 4.03
C GLY A 195 -6.68 26.61 5.07
N ALA A 196 -6.41 25.32 4.85
CA ALA A 196 -5.60 24.53 5.77
C ALA A 196 -4.16 25.08 5.89
N PHE A 197 -3.53 25.44 4.77
CA PHE A 197 -2.17 25.99 4.80
C PHE A 197 -2.12 27.39 5.41
N VAL A 198 -3.02 28.29 5.00
CA VAL A 198 -3.11 29.65 5.53
C VAL A 198 -3.47 29.64 7.02
N GLY A 199 -4.44 28.80 7.40
CA GLY A 199 -4.84 28.60 8.77
C GLY A 199 -3.72 28.02 9.63
N SER A 200 -2.95 27.06 9.13
CA SER A 200 -1.78 26.54 9.84
C SER A 200 -0.69 27.58 10.03
N PHE A 201 -0.43 28.40 9.02
CA PHE A 201 0.51 29.52 9.14
C PHE A 201 0.05 30.51 10.21
N ALA A 202 -1.19 31.00 10.11
CA ALA A 202 -1.75 32.01 11.00
C ALA A 202 -1.84 31.49 12.44
N GLY A 203 -2.32 30.25 12.62
CA GLY A 203 -2.43 29.63 13.94
C GLY A 203 -1.07 29.41 14.60
N ALA A 204 -0.07 28.94 13.85
CA ALA A 204 1.29 28.79 14.36
C ALA A 204 1.92 30.14 14.73
N ALA A 205 1.79 31.14 13.86
CA ALA A 205 2.31 32.48 14.10
C ALA A 205 1.63 33.14 15.31
N LEU A 206 0.31 33.02 15.46
CA LEU A 206 -0.43 33.60 16.58
C LEU A 206 -0.04 32.95 17.92
N PHE A 207 0.01 31.62 17.98
CA PHE A 207 0.43 30.90 19.19
C PHE A 207 1.88 31.20 19.57
N GLU A 208 2.76 31.37 18.59
CA GLU A 208 4.15 31.73 18.88
C GLU A 208 4.28 33.20 19.30
N TYR A 209 3.51 34.10 18.68
CA TYR A 209 3.51 35.52 19.03
C TYR A 209 3.08 35.75 20.49
N THR A 210 2.05 35.04 20.95
CA THR A 210 1.59 35.12 22.35
C THR A 210 2.62 34.64 23.38
N ARG A 211 3.63 33.87 22.95
CA ARG A 211 4.70 33.37 23.83
C ARG A 211 5.97 34.22 23.74
N SER A 212 6.39 34.56 22.53
CA SER A 212 7.69 35.17 22.26
C SER A 212 7.62 36.70 22.08
N ALA A 213 6.43 37.28 21.87
CA ALA A 213 6.17 38.71 21.63
C ALA A 213 7.03 39.35 20.50
N ARG A 214 7.62 38.51 19.63
CA ARG A 214 8.52 38.91 18.55
C ARG A 214 7.93 38.46 17.22
N ALA A 215 7.49 39.42 16.41
CA ALA A 215 6.85 39.15 15.13
C ALA A 215 7.73 38.33 14.17
N GLY A 216 9.05 38.58 14.15
CA GLY A 216 9.99 37.83 13.30
C GLY A 216 10.01 36.33 13.61
N VAL A 217 9.99 35.95 14.90
CA VAL A 217 9.99 34.54 15.35
C VAL A 217 8.63 33.89 15.08
N ALA A 218 7.54 34.64 15.22
CA ALA A 218 6.20 34.15 14.92
C ALA A 218 6.03 33.82 13.43
N VAL A 219 6.50 34.70 12.54
CA VAL A 219 6.42 34.48 11.08
C VAL A 219 7.31 33.31 10.66
N SER A 220 8.51 33.18 11.21
CA SER A 220 9.38 32.04 10.91
C SER A 220 8.74 30.73 11.37
N ALA A 221 8.15 30.69 12.56
CA ALA A 221 7.41 29.54 13.06
C ALA A 221 6.22 29.17 12.15
N GLY A 222 5.49 30.17 11.64
CA GLY A 222 4.42 29.98 10.65
C GLY A 222 4.91 29.32 9.36
N TRP A 223 6.06 29.76 8.82
CA TRP A 223 6.68 29.13 7.65
C TRP A 223 7.13 27.70 7.93
N GLY A 224 7.67 27.45 9.13
CA GLY A 224 7.98 26.09 9.59
C GLY A 224 6.76 25.19 9.61
N ALA A 225 5.61 25.70 10.07
CA ALA A 225 4.35 24.95 10.07
C ALA A 225 3.87 24.60 8.66
N VAL A 226 3.89 25.55 7.73
CA VAL A 226 3.50 25.32 6.32
C VAL A 226 4.40 24.28 5.66
N LEU A 227 5.72 24.42 5.81
CA LEU A 227 6.70 23.48 5.23
C LEU A 227 6.61 22.09 5.86
N GLY A 228 6.42 22.01 7.18
CA GLY A 228 6.21 20.75 7.89
C GLY A 228 4.96 20.02 7.40
N ARG A 229 3.85 20.76 7.23
CA ARG A 229 2.58 20.22 6.75
C ARG A 229 2.65 19.79 5.28
N ALA A 230 3.30 20.58 4.43
CA ALA A 230 3.52 20.23 3.02
C ALA A 230 4.41 18.97 2.88
N ALA A 231 5.49 18.88 3.68
CA ALA A 231 6.37 17.72 3.69
C ALA A 231 5.64 16.45 4.20
N ALA A 232 4.84 16.58 5.26
CA ALA A 232 4.02 15.49 5.78
C ALA A 232 3.01 15.00 4.76
N ALA A 233 2.27 15.93 4.12
CA ALA A 233 1.31 15.60 3.07
C ALA A 233 1.99 14.88 1.89
N ALA A 234 3.16 15.34 1.45
CA ALA A 234 3.90 14.69 0.35
C ALA A 234 4.30 13.25 0.69
N VAL A 235 4.81 13.01 1.92
CA VAL A 235 5.14 11.64 2.37
C VAL A 235 3.89 10.78 2.47
N LYS A 236 2.80 11.30 3.04
CA LYS A 236 1.54 10.56 3.14
C LYS A 236 0.95 10.23 1.78
N ILE A 237 1.02 11.14 0.80
CA ILE A 237 0.58 10.85 -0.58
C ILE A 237 1.38 9.68 -1.15
N ALA A 238 2.70 9.66 -0.96
CA ALA A 238 3.53 8.53 -1.43
C ALA A 238 3.14 7.19 -0.77
N LEU A 239 2.89 7.20 0.55
CA LEU A 239 2.43 6.02 1.29
C LEU A 239 1.01 5.60 0.87
N GLY A 240 0.11 6.56 0.67
CA GLY A 240 -1.24 6.33 0.17
C GLY A 240 -1.24 5.71 -1.23
N LEU A 241 -0.38 6.20 -2.13
CA LEU A 241 -0.21 5.59 -3.45
C LEU A 241 0.27 4.13 -3.35
N ALA A 242 1.18 3.81 -2.43
CA ALA A 242 1.58 2.43 -2.19
C ALA A 242 0.39 1.57 -1.73
N ILE A 243 -0.41 2.05 -0.77
CA ILE A 243 -1.63 1.37 -0.29
C ILE A 243 -2.63 1.16 -1.45
N ALA A 244 -2.84 2.18 -2.29
CA ALA A 244 -3.75 2.11 -3.42
C ALA A 244 -3.28 1.05 -4.44
N VAL A 245 -1.99 1.03 -4.76
CA VAL A 245 -1.41 0.02 -5.66
C VAL A 245 -1.58 -1.38 -5.08
N ASP A 246 -1.26 -1.59 -3.80
CA ASP A 246 -1.43 -2.89 -3.15
C ASP A 246 -2.88 -3.37 -3.16
N GLY A 247 -3.83 -2.48 -2.86
CA GLY A 247 -5.27 -2.76 -2.92
C GLY A 247 -5.74 -3.12 -4.32
N VAL A 248 -5.35 -2.34 -5.34
CA VAL A 248 -5.70 -2.61 -6.74
C VAL A 248 -5.10 -3.93 -7.22
N VAL A 249 -3.84 -4.21 -6.89
CA VAL A 249 -3.19 -5.48 -7.23
C VAL A 249 -3.88 -6.66 -6.56
N ALA A 250 -4.32 -6.52 -5.31
CA ALA A 250 -5.14 -7.55 -4.65
C ALA A 250 -6.48 -7.73 -5.38
N ALA A 251 -7.12 -6.65 -5.80
CA ALA A 251 -8.38 -6.72 -6.53
C ALA A 251 -8.26 -7.37 -7.91
N LEU A 252 -7.16 -7.16 -8.62
CA LEU A 252 -6.89 -7.79 -9.92
C LEU A 252 -6.58 -9.30 -9.83
N ARG A 253 -6.30 -9.82 -8.63
CA ARG A 253 -6.03 -11.25 -8.38
C ARG A 253 -7.24 -12.02 -7.86
N ALA A 254 -8.36 -11.33 -7.62
CA ALA A 254 -9.61 -11.89 -7.13
C ALA A 254 -10.41 -12.56 -8.26
#